data_AF-A0A520EL81-F1
#
_entry.id   AF-A0A520EL81-F1
#
_cell.length_a   1.000
_cell.length_b   1.000
_cell.length_c   1.000
_cell.angle_alpha   90.00
_cell.angle_beta   90.00
_cell.angle_gamma   90.00
#
_symmetry.space_group_name_H-M   'P 1'
#
loop_
_entity.id
_entity.type
_entity.pdbx_description
1 polymer ?
#
loop_
_entity_poly.entity_id
_entity_poly.type
_entity_poly.pdbx_seq_one_letter_code
_entity_poly.pdbx_strand_id
1 'polypeptide(L)' 'LSPALDAVVPIITLPPELARHSRGVEDDPANPIYDTYGANAWKSRTRAHPDVALLHHGIVPAGHSSAQ' A
#
# COMPACT_ATOMS: atom_id res chain seq x y z
N LEU A 1 16.14 -6.72 -10.21
CA LEU A 1 16.42 -5.88 -9.01
C LEU A 1 15.16 -5.07 -8.71
N SER A 2 14.81 -4.91 -7.44
CA SER A 2 13.72 -4.01 -7.05
C SER A 2 14.13 -2.54 -7.21
N PRO A 3 13.18 -1.59 -7.36
CA PRO A 3 13.47 -0.15 -7.31
C PRO A 3 14.16 0.27 -6.00
N ALA A 4 14.76 1.45 -6.01
CA ALA A 4 15.25 2.10 -4.79
C ALA A 4 14.09 2.36 -3.81
N LEU A 5 14.36 2.38 -2.51
CA LEU A 5 13.31 2.51 -1.49
C LEU A 5 12.63 3.89 -1.52
N ASP A 6 13.36 4.92 -1.91
CA ASP A 6 12.89 6.30 -2.09
C ASP A 6 12.32 6.55 -3.49
N ALA A 7 12.30 5.55 -4.39
CA ALA A 7 11.76 5.71 -5.72
C ALA A 7 10.27 6.06 -5.66
N VAL A 8 9.90 7.15 -6.32
CA VAL A 8 8.50 7.60 -6.46
C VAL A 8 7.83 6.83 -7.60
N VAL A 9 6.64 6.30 -7.32
CA VAL A 9 5.77 5.64 -8.30
C VAL A 9 5.03 6.72 -9.08
N PRO A 10 5.25 6.86 -10.40
CA PRO A 10 4.60 7.91 -11.17
C PRO A 10 3.10 7.62 -11.35
N ILE A 11 2.28 8.66 -11.23
CA ILE A 11 0.87 8.59 -11.61
C ILE A 11 0.80 8.66 -13.13
N ILE A 12 0.12 7.68 -13.74
CA ILE A 12 -0.10 7.63 -15.18
C ILE A 12 -1.51 8.13 -15.50
N THR A 13 -1.62 9.00 -16.51
CA THR A 13 -2.91 9.39 -17.06
C THR A 13 -3.49 8.23 -17.84
N LEU A 14 -4.67 7.74 -17.44
CA LEU A 14 -5.35 6.69 -18.18
C LEU A 14 -5.91 7.26 -19.51
N PRO A 15 -5.71 6.55 -20.63
CA PRO A 15 -6.43 6.83 -21.87
C PRO A 15 -7.96 6.85 -21.66
N PRO A 16 -8.74 7.69 -22.38
CA PRO A 16 -10.17 7.87 -22.14
C PRO A 16 -10.99 6.58 -22.15
N GLU A 17 -10.65 5.65 -23.05
CA GLU A 17 -11.31 4.36 -23.18
C GLU A 17 -11.14 3.49 -21.93
N LEU A 18 -9.97 3.55 -21.27
CA LEU A 18 -9.71 2.83 -20.02
C LEU A 18 -10.22 3.61 -18.81
N ALA A 19 -10.15 4.94 -18.84
CA ALA A 19 -10.62 5.80 -17.77
C ALA A 19 -12.11 5.56 -17.46
N ARG A 20 -12.94 5.33 -18.49
CA ARG A 20 -14.37 5.00 -18.33
C ARG A 20 -14.61 3.68 -17.57
N HIS A 21 -13.64 2.77 -17.57
CA HIS A 21 -13.71 1.50 -16.83
C HIS A 21 -13.10 1.60 -15.41
N SER A 22 -12.46 2.72 -15.08
CA SER A 22 -11.87 2.94 -13.76
C SER A 22 -12.95 3.23 -12.73
N ARG A 23 -12.84 2.64 -11.55
CA ARG A 23 -13.67 2.98 -10.37
C ARG A 23 -13.13 4.17 -9.58
N GLY A 24 -12.00 4.74 -10.01
CA GLY A 24 -11.27 5.75 -9.24
C GLY A 24 -10.39 5.13 -8.16
N VAL A 25 -9.77 5.99 -7.35
CA VAL A 25 -8.97 5.60 -6.19
C VAL A 25 -9.90 5.43 -4.99
N GLU A 26 -9.81 4.27 -4.34
CA GLU A 26 -10.46 4.04 -3.05
C GLU A 26 -9.56 4.59 -1.95
N ASP A 27 -10.08 5.53 -1.16
CA ASP A 27 -9.40 6.11 -0.01
C ASP A 27 -9.77 5.31 1.24
N ASP A 28 -9.03 4.22 1.48
CA ASP A 28 -9.16 3.40 2.69
C ASP A 28 -8.12 3.85 3.73
N PRO A 29 -8.55 4.48 4.85
CA PRO A 29 -7.65 4.89 5.91
C PRO A 29 -6.88 3.73 6.57
N ALA A 30 -7.41 2.51 6.49
CA ALA A 30 -6.74 1.30 7.00
C ALA A 30 -5.72 0.72 6.00
N ASN A 31 -5.72 1.16 4.75
CA ASN A 31 -4.80 0.70 3.71
C ASN A 31 -4.28 1.85 2.83
N PRO A 32 -3.60 2.86 3.41
CA PRO A 32 -3.11 4.01 2.66
C PRO A 32 -2.11 3.59 1.58
N ILE A 33 -2.28 4.08 0.35
CA ILE A 33 -1.30 3.88 -0.73
C ILE A 33 -0.35 5.08 -0.74
N TYR A 34 0.95 4.82 -0.65
CA TYR A 34 1.98 5.85 -0.65
C TYR A 34 2.52 6.10 -2.06
N ASP A 35 3.19 7.22 -2.26
CA ASP A 35 3.87 7.55 -3.52
C ASP A 35 5.25 6.89 -3.66
N THR A 36 5.88 6.46 -2.56
CA THR A 36 7.20 5.80 -2.57
C THR A 36 7.11 4.29 -2.57
N TYR A 37 8.03 3.64 -3.29
CA TYR A 37 8.14 2.19 -3.35
C TYR A 37 8.40 1.58 -1.96
N GLY A 38 9.35 2.13 -1.20
CA GLY A 38 9.77 1.60 0.09
C GLY A 38 8.64 1.62 1.13
N ALA A 39 7.84 2.69 1.20
CA ALA A 39 6.73 2.78 2.13
C ALA A 39 5.64 1.74 1.82
N ASN A 40 5.30 1.53 0.54
CA ASN A 40 4.34 0.50 0.15
C ASN A 40 4.88 -0.92 0.37
N ALA A 41 6.16 -1.15 0.08
CA ALA A 41 6.82 -2.42 0.33
C ALA A 41 6.82 -2.76 1.83
N TRP A 42 7.15 -1.76 2.67
CA TRP A 42 7.12 -1.89 4.12
C TRP A 42 5.71 -2.21 4.64
N LYS A 43 4.71 -1.41 4.26
CA LYS A 43 3.29 -1.64 4.59
C LYS A 43 2.85 -3.07 4.25
N SER A 44 3.21 -3.54 3.06
CA SER A 44 2.85 -4.89 2.61
C SER A 44 3.50 -5.98 3.47
N ARG A 45 4.79 -5.85 3.77
CA ARG A 45 5.56 -6.83 4.57
C ARG A 45 5.06 -6.92 6.00
N THR A 46 4.84 -5.79 6.67
CA THR A 46 4.39 -5.76 8.06
C THR A 46 2.96 -6.30 8.22
N ARG A 47 2.10 -6.09 7.21
CA ARG A 47 0.76 -6.70 7.16
C ARG A 47 0.81 -8.21 6.93
N ALA A 48 1.68 -8.68 6.04
CA ALA A 48 1.77 -10.10 5.68
C ALA A 48 2.44 -10.97 6.76
N HIS A 49 3.35 -10.40 7.54
CA HIS A 49 4.12 -11.10 8.57
C HIS A 49 4.07 -10.33 9.91
N PRO A 50 2.89 -10.28 10.55
CA PRO A 50 2.69 -9.47 11.76
C PRO A 50 3.52 -9.98 12.95
N ASP A 51 3.81 -11.27 13.01
CA ASP A 51 4.69 -11.90 14.01
C ASP A 51 6.15 -11.42 13.87
N VAL A 52 6.68 -11.39 12.65
CA VAL A 52 8.01 -10.88 12.33
C VAL A 52 8.08 -9.37 12.60
N ALA A 53 7.04 -8.64 12.19
CA ALA A 53 6.95 -7.20 12.41
C ALA A 53 6.90 -6.84 13.91
N LEU A 54 6.16 -7.61 14.70
CA LEU A 54 6.11 -7.46 16.15
C LEU A 54 7.46 -7.79 16.79
N LEU A 55 8.05 -8.94 16.46
CA LEU A 55 9.28 -9.44 17.07
C LEU A 55 10.47 -8.51 16.84
N HIS A 56 10.63 -7.99 15.62
CA HIS A 56 11.82 -7.23 15.24
C HIS A 56 11.63 -5.71 15.25
N HIS A 57 10.39 -5.23 15.16
CA HIS A 57 10.10 -3.80 15.01
C HIS A 57 9.02 -3.28 15.97
N GLY A 58 8.43 -4.13 16.81
CA GLY A 58 7.39 -3.72 17.77
C GLY A 58 6.09 -3.26 17.09
N ILE A 59 5.90 -3.56 15.80
CA ILE A 59 4.73 -3.12 15.05
C ILE A 59 3.58 -4.09 15.29
N VAL A 60 2.47 -3.56 15.79
CA VAL A 60 1.20 -4.29 15.94
C VAL A 60 0.26 -3.83 14.83
N PRO A 61 -0.30 -4.73 14.00
CA PRO A 61 -1.29 -4.35 13.01
C PRO A 61 -2.50 -3.68 13.71
N ALA A 62 -3.00 -2.58 13.14
CA ALA A 62 -4.33 -2.12 13.51
C ALA A 62 -5.33 -3.24 13.15
N GLY A 63 -6.11 -3.69 14.14
CA GLY A 63 -7.03 -4.81 13.96
C GLY A 63 -7.94 -4.60 12.74
N HIS A 64 -8.21 -5.68 12.00
CA HIS A 64 -9.14 -5.64 10.87
C HIS A 64 -10.52 -5.19 11.36
N SER A 65 -10.93 -3.96 11.06
CA SER A 65 -12.36 -3.66 11.00
C SER A 65 -12.84 -4.15 9.65
N SER A 66 -13.13 -5.45 9.56
CA SER A 66 -13.92 -5.95 8.45
C SER A 66 -15.29 -5.29 8.55
N ALA A 67 -15.60 -4.42 7.59
CA ALA A 67 -16.94 -3.90 7.39
C ALA A 67 -17.91 -5.10 7.33
N GLN A 68 -18.94 -5.05 8.18
CA GLN A 68 -20.15 -5.86 8.04
C GLN A 68 -21.08 -5.18 7.04
#